data_AF-A0A8E2B8D2-F1
#
_entry.id   AF-A0A8E2B8D2-F1
#
_cell.length_a   1.000
_cell.length_b   1.000
_cell.length_c   1.000
_cell.angle_alpha   90.00
_cell.angle_beta   90.00
_cell.angle_gamma   90.00
#
_symmetry.space_group_name_H-M   'P 1'
#
loop_
_entity.id
_entity.type
_entity.pdbx_description
1 polymer ?
#
loop_
_entity_poly.entity_id
_entity_poly.type
_entity_poly.pdbx_seq_one_letter_code
_entity_poly.pdbx_strand_id
1 'polypeptide(L)'
;VPDALRAAGGAVGEKAARLREAADCAEPVGRIGEAVRGGKAAAAAGRCRESLSATFTQWCAQVQRFGEHLGVAADRYQRGDHAAAGVFPAAAPPMRGPR
;
A
#
# COMPACT_ATOMS: atom_id res chain seq x y z
N VAL A 1 -3.80 12.14 -13.83
CA VAL A 1 -4.31 11.15 -12.85
C VAL A 1 -3.43 9.90 -12.75
N PRO A 2 -3.04 9.23 -13.86
CA PRO A 2 -2.17 8.05 -13.80
C PRO A 2 -0.85 8.28 -13.05
N ASP A 3 -0.17 9.40 -13.29
CA ASP A 3 1.11 9.70 -12.64
C ASP A 3 0.98 9.93 -11.14
N ALA A 4 -0.12 10.55 -10.71
CA ALA A 4 -0.41 10.73 -9.28
C ALA A 4 -0.66 9.39 -8.57
N LEU A 5 -1.33 8.44 -9.24
CA LEU A 5 -1.53 7.08 -8.72
C LEU A 5 -0.21 6.30 -8.64
N ARG A 6 0.67 6.43 -9.64
CA ARG A 6 2.01 5.83 -9.61
C ARG A 6 2.88 6.42 -8.51
N ALA A 7 2.88 7.75 -8.36
CA ALA A 7 3.61 8.44 -7.30
C ALA A 7 3.10 8.00 -5.92
N ALA A 8 1.78 7.90 -5.74
CA ALA A 8 1.19 7.39 -4.51
C ALA A 8 1.59 5.92 -4.24
N GLY A 9 1.60 5.05 -5.26
CA GLY A 9 2.08 3.68 -5.15
C GLY A 9 3.55 3.60 -4.73
N GLY A 10 4.42 4.44 -5.31
CA GLY A 10 5.82 4.55 -4.91
C GLY A 10 6.00 5.02 -3.46
N ALA A 11 5.28 6.06 -3.05
CA ALA A 11 5.31 6.58 -1.68
C ALA A 11 4.79 5.55 -0.65
N VAL A 12 3.81 4.74 -1.03
CA VAL A 12 3.32 3.61 -0.22
C VAL A 12 4.41 2.56 -0.04
N GLY A 13 5.11 2.19 -1.12
CA GLY A 13 6.23 1.25 -1.07
C GLY A 13 7.36 1.74 -0.16
N GLU A 14 7.75 3.01 -0.28
CA GLU A 14 8.79 3.61 0.55
C GLU A 14 8.39 3.66 2.04
N LYS A 15 7.16 4.08 2.36
CA LYS A 15 6.66 4.08 3.73
C LYS A 15 6.60 2.67 4.32
N ALA A 16 6.20 1.67 3.54
CA ALA A 16 6.16 0.28 3.97
C ALA A 16 7.56 -0.28 4.26
N ALA A 17 8.56 0.06 3.43
CA ALA A 17 9.95 -0.32 3.65
C ALA A 17 10.49 0.29 4.95
N ARG A 18 10.28 1.60 5.15
CA ARG A 18 10.65 2.29 6.39
C ARG A 18 9.98 1.71 7.63
N LEU A 19 8.69 1.34 7.53
CA LEU A 19 7.98 0.66 8.61
C LEU A 19 8.64 -0.67 8.96
N ARG A 20 8.98 -1.51 7.97
CA ARG A 20 9.65 -2.79 8.23
C ARG A 20 11.03 -2.64 8.85
N GLU A 21 11.79 -1.63 8.45
CA GLU A 21 13.13 -1.39 8.97
C GLU A 21 13.13 -0.77 10.38
N ALA A 22 12.18 0.13 10.66
CA ALA A 22 12.18 0.91 11.90
C ALA A 22 11.28 0.34 13.01
N ALA A 23 10.26 -0.45 12.67
CA ALA A 23 9.25 -0.88 13.63
C ALA A 23 9.37 -2.37 13.98
N ASP A 24 10.41 -2.74 14.71
CA ASP A 24 10.37 -3.99 15.49
C ASP A 24 9.54 -3.76 16.76
N CYS A 25 8.22 -3.65 16.59
CA CYS A 25 7.28 -3.50 17.71
C CYS A 25 7.24 -4.72 18.63
N ALA A 26 7.86 -5.85 18.22
CA ALA A 26 7.88 -7.10 18.94
C ALA A 26 9.08 -7.17 19.92
N GLU A 27 10.19 -6.50 19.63
CA GLU A 27 11.40 -6.46 20.44
C GLU A 27 11.16 -5.92 21.88
N PRO A 28 10.45 -4.80 22.09
CA PRO A 28 10.15 -4.32 23.45
C PRO A 28 9.28 -5.31 24.25
N VAL A 29 8.35 -6.01 23.58
CA VAL A 29 7.50 -7.03 24.22
C VAL A 29 8.32 -8.27 24.58
N GLY A 30 9.31 -8.62 23.75
CA GLY A 30 10.31 -9.62 24.07
C GLY A 30 11.08 -9.28 25.34
N ARG A 31 11.57 -8.03 25.46
CA ARG A 31 12.26 -7.56 26.67
C ARG A 31 11.40 -7.63 27.93
N ILE A 32 10.10 -7.36 27.83
CA ILE A 32 9.15 -7.54 28.95
C ILE A 32 9.06 -9.02 29.34
N GLY A 33 8.96 -9.93 28.37
CA GLY A 33 8.94 -11.37 28.62
C GLY A 33 10.21 -11.89 29.31
N GLU A 34 11.38 -11.34 28.97
CA GLU A 34 12.64 -11.67 29.63
C GLU A 34 12.76 -11.08 31.04
N ALA A 35 12.24 -9.87 31.25
CA ALA A 35 12.22 -9.21 32.56
C ALA A 35 11.27 -9.90 33.54
N VAL A 36 10.15 -10.43 33.06
CA VAL A 36 9.16 -11.16 33.86
C VAL A 36 9.46 -12.66 33.81
N ARG A 37 10.61 -13.06 34.38
CA ARG A 37 11.02 -14.47 34.41
C ARG A 37 10.09 -15.33 35.27
N GLY A 38 9.47 -16.32 34.64
CA GLY A 38 8.71 -17.38 35.30
C GLY A 38 7.18 -17.21 35.28
N GLY A 39 6.47 -18.30 34.99
CA GLY A 39 5.02 -18.39 35.13
C GLY A 39 4.18 -17.94 33.92
N LYS A 40 2.88 -17.73 34.17
CA LYS A 40 1.88 -17.39 33.13
C LYS A 40 2.15 -16.06 32.42
N ALA A 41 2.85 -15.13 33.08
CA ALA A 41 3.16 -13.80 32.55
C ALA A 41 4.20 -13.85 31.43
N ALA A 42 5.28 -14.63 31.56
CA ALA A 42 6.25 -14.86 30.50
C ALA A 42 5.59 -15.48 29.25
N ALA A 43 4.72 -16.47 29.46
CA ALA A 43 3.97 -17.11 28.36
C ALA A 43 2.98 -16.14 27.68
N ALA A 44 2.34 -15.25 28.44
CA ALA A 44 1.46 -14.22 27.90
C ALA A 44 2.24 -13.17 27.09
N ALA A 45 3.42 -12.74 27.57
CA ALA A 45 4.31 -11.85 26.85
C ALA A 45 4.80 -12.48 25.53
N GLY A 46 5.16 -13.77 25.53
CA GLY A 46 5.51 -14.51 24.33
C GLY A 46 4.39 -14.53 23.29
N ARG A 47 3.16 -14.89 23.69
CA ARG A 47 1.99 -14.86 22.80
C ARG A 47 1.67 -13.46 22.28
N CYS A 48 1.83 -12.45 23.11
CA CYS A 48 1.63 -11.05 22.72
C CYS A 48 2.65 -10.63 21.65
N ARG A 49 3.93 -10.97 21.86
CA ARG A 49 5.00 -10.74 20.89
C ARG A 49 4.72 -11.41 19.54
N GLU A 50 4.35 -12.69 19.57
CA GLU A 50 4.01 -13.46 18.36
C GLU A 50 2.83 -12.83 17.61
N SER A 51 1.75 -12.51 18.33
CA SER A 51 0.57 -11.88 17.75
C SER A 51 0.89 -10.52 17.14
N LEU A 52 1.66 -9.68 17.83
CA LEU A 52 2.10 -8.38 17.32
C LEU A 52 2.94 -8.53 16.06
N SER A 53 3.90 -9.46 16.06
CA SER A 53 4.73 -9.75 14.89
C SER A 53 3.90 -10.22 13.69
N ALA A 54 2.92 -11.10 13.92
CA ALA A 54 2.02 -11.60 12.89
C ALA A 54 1.13 -10.49 12.32
N THR A 55 0.49 -9.70 13.17
CA THR A 55 -0.35 -8.56 12.76
C THR A 55 0.45 -7.52 12.00
N PHE A 56 1.67 -7.20 12.45
CA PHE A 56 2.54 -6.26 11.77
C PHE A 56 2.95 -6.75 10.38
N THR A 57 3.28 -8.03 10.25
CA THR A 57 3.58 -8.68 8.96
C THR A 57 2.38 -8.62 8.02
N GLN A 58 1.18 -8.89 8.53
CA GLN A 58 -0.05 -8.82 7.76
C GLN A 58 -0.33 -7.39 7.28
N TRP A 59 -0.15 -6.39 8.15
CA TRP A 59 -0.33 -4.99 7.77
C TRP A 59 0.67 -4.57 6.69
N CYS A 60 1.94 -4.94 6.84
CA CYS A 60 2.95 -4.71 5.82
C CYS A 60 2.58 -5.33 4.46
N ALA A 61 2.01 -6.54 4.45
CA ALA A 61 1.55 -7.19 3.23
C ALA A 61 0.35 -6.45 2.59
N GLN A 62 -0.60 -5.98 3.41
CA GLN A 62 -1.74 -5.20 2.92
C GLN A 62 -1.31 -3.87 2.29
N VAL A 63 -0.34 -3.17 2.90
CA VAL A 63 0.19 -1.91 2.37
C VAL A 63 0.89 -2.13 1.02
N GLN A 64 1.65 -3.21 0.86
CA GLN A 64 2.26 -3.56 -0.43
C GLN A 64 1.20 -3.81 -1.52
N ARG A 65 0.18 -4.62 -1.21
CA ARG A 65 -0.95 -4.87 -2.13
C ARG A 65 -1.70 -3.59 -2.51
N PHE A 66 -1.84 -2.67 -1.56
CA PHE A 66 -2.45 -1.37 -1.84
C PHE A 66 -1.64 -0.57 -2.86
N GLY A 67 -0.30 -0.53 -2.74
CA GLY A 67 0.58 0.08 -3.74
C GLY A 67 0.45 -0.56 -5.12
N GLU A 68 0.41 -1.89 -5.19
CA GLU A 68 0.18 -2.64 -6.45
C GLU A 68 -1.16 -2.29 -7.09
N HIS A 69 -2.23 -2.20 -6.30
CA HIS A 69 -3.56 -1.81 -6.79
C HIS A 69 -3.57 -0.38 -7.37
N LEU A 70 -2.81 0.55 -6.79
CA LEU A 70 -2.66 1.89 -7.35
C LEU A 70 -1.97 1.87 -8.72
N GLY A 71 -0.95 1.01 -8.90
CA GLY A 71 -0.31 0.78 -10.20
C GLY A 71 -1.29 0.23 -11.24
N VAL A 72 -2.06 -0.81 -10.88
CA VAL A 72 -3.10 -1.39 -11.74
C VAL A 72 -4.16 -0.35 -12.11
N ALA A 73 -4.56 0.51 -11.17
CA ALA A 73 -5.51 1.59 -11.44
C ALA A 73 -4.93 2.61 -12.43
N ALA A 74 -3.66 3.01 -12.27
CA ALA A 74 -2.99 3.92 -13.21
C ALA A 74 -2.99 3.36 -14.65
N ASP A 75 -2.69 2.07 -14.81
CA ASP A 75 -2.66 1.42 -16.12
C ASP A 75 -4.05 1.30 -16.75
N ARG A 76 -5.09 1.07 -15.92
CA ARG A 76 -6.49 1.09 -16.38
C ARG A 76 -6.89 2.47 -16.87
N TYR A 77 -6.54 3.53 -16.14
CA TYR A 77 -6.78 4.91 -16.59
C TYR A 77 -6.08 5.20 -17.92
N GLN A 78 -4.80 4.87 -18.05
CA GLN A 78 -4.05 5.13 -19.27
C GLN A 78 -4.62 4.38 -20.49
N ARG A 79 -5.04 3.12 -20.32
CA ARG A 79 -5.74 2.38 -21.39
C ARG A 79 -7.07 3.01 -21.77
N GLY A 80 -7.84 3.49 -20.79
CA GLY A 80 -9.08 4.20 -21.01
C GLY A 80 -8.88 5.50 -21.80
N ASP A 81 -7.88 6.30 -21.42
CA ASP A 81 -7.53 7.55 -22.10
C ASP A 81 -7.12 7.30 -23.55
N HIS A 82 -6.28 6.27 -23.80
CA HIS A 82 -5.91 5.86 -25.16
C HIS A 82 -7.11 5.41 -26.00
N ALA A 83 -8.01 4.63 -25.41
CA ALA A 83 -9.21 4.18 -26.09
C ALA A 83 -10.13 5.36 -26.45
N ALA A 84 -10.33 6.31 -25.53
CA ALA A 84 -11.14 7.51 -25.76
C ALA A 84 -10.53 8.42 -26.84
N ALA A 85 -9.21 8.59 -26.84
CA ALA A 85 -8.51 9.37 -27.86
C ALA A 85 -8.67 8.80 -29.28
N GLY A 86 -8.80 7.48 -29.41
CA GLY A 86 -9.04 6.82 -30.71
C GLY A 86 -10.49 6.86 -31.20
N VAL A 87 -11.45 7.22 -30.34
CA VAL A 87 -12.89 7.25 -30.67
C VAL A 87 -13.33 8.59 -31.26
N PHE A 88 -12.66 9.69 -30.90
CA PHE A 88 -12.93 10.99 -31.49
C PHE A 88 -12.03 11.23 -32.70
N PRO A 89 -12.58 11.38 -33.93
CA PRO A 89 -11.76 11.78 -35.07
C PRO A 89 -11.15 13.16 -34.78
N ALA A 90 -9.83 13.28 -34.92
CA ALA A 90 -9.07 14.54 -34.76
C ALA A 90 -9.55 15.67 -35.70
N ALA A 91 -10.42 15.35 -36.64
CA ALA A 91 -11.15 16.30 -37.47
C ALA A 91 -12.65 16.16 -37.20
N ALA A 92 -13.13 16.79 -36.11
CA ALA A 92 -14.52 17.24 -36.12
C ALA A 92 -14.61 18.33 -37.20
N PRO A 93 -15.38 18.15 -38.30
CA PRO A 93 -15.58 19.23 -39.26
C PRO A 93 -16.13 20.45 -38.51
N PRO A 94 -15.67 21.69 -38.82
CA PRO A 94 -16.16 22.86 -38.12
C PRO A 94 -17.68 22.90 -38.28
N MET A 95 -18.40 22.80 -37.16
CA MET A 95 -19.85 22.97 -37.15
C MET A 95 -20.13 24.39 -37.64
N ARG A 96 -20.43 24.52 -38.94
CA ARG A 96 -21.00 25.74 -39.48
C ARG A 96 -22.41 25.84 -38.91
N GLY A 97 -22.60 26.75 -37.97
CA GLY A 97 -23.92 27.12 -37.48
C GLY A 97 -24.83 27.59 -38.63
N PRO A 98 -26.16 27.50 -38.45
CA PRO A 98 -27.11 27.89 -39.49
C PRO A 98 -26.98 29.39 -39.80
N ARG A 99 -27.07 29.72 -41.09
CA ARG A 99 -27.03 31.09 -41.64
C ARG A 99 -28.32 31.84 -41.34
#